data_AF-A0A1Q7TWA9-F1
#
_entry.id   AF-A0A1Q7TWA9-F1
#
_cell.length_a   1.000
_cell.length_b   1.000
_cell.length_c   1.000
_cell.angle_alpha   90.00
_cell.angle_beta   90.00
_cell.angle_gamma   90.00
#
_symmetry.space_group_name_H-M   'P 1'
#
loop_
_entity.id
_entity.type
_entity.pdbx_description
1 polymer ?
#
loop_
_entity_poly.entity_id
_entity_poly.type
_entity_poly.pdbx_seq_one_letter_code
_entity_poly.pdbx_strand_id
1 'polypeptide(L)'
;TRGGIPTDCTGVDVAASPEKFTLLDDVARTFNGKRVQAGGKCVYVRIDKKSSGAAEQALAAGWDEGRDGPNPNIWSPAGGAWGSVLDQHLSQRGEKDYAPAGYKALMLTPLVIAMPRPMAEALGWPQAEIGYADVISLARDPAGWAAKGHPEWGPFKLGKTNPNFSTSGLNATIATYYAATGKVKGLSSDDLGSPTVRDFVTGVEQSVVHYGDTTLTFLSNLYREDQRGRGLTYISAVTVEEKSILDYNKGDPEGKLRPDQNGTAPRVPLVAIYPKEGTLFSDNPLFVLDTPWNDDEHKVAARAFIDWVTSDRDAQSQALRYGFRPGSPEIALGAPIVADNGLDPKKPATVLEVPRPTTVARILDLWEQTRKRARVLLLLDVSGSMGDNVTRGQTKLDLAKEAITEGLSRFTAGDQLGLWVFTTDLTGGADYLELVPVGDAGSTSEQVRGRVAGLTPLNGTPLYSATLAAHRGMQGGYDPQRINAIVLLSDGRNEDRRNDDRAGLLQSLGTTTKETQTPVRIFPISYGKDADLPTLRSIAEATDAAVYDASDAGTIVKVFQAVVSNF
;
A
#
# COMPACT_ATOMS: atom_id res chain seq x y z
N THR A 1 -15.91 -0.21 -15.51
CA THR A 1 -17.25 0.31 -15.90
C THR A 1 -17.31 1.84 -16.10
N ARG A 2 -16.26 2.50 -16.63
CA ARG A 2 -16.17 3.99 -16.75
C ARG A 2 -17.08 4.64 -17.83
N GLY A 3 -18.15 3.99 -18.26
CA GLY A 3 -19.17 4.62 -19.09
C GLY A 3 -20.04 5.57 -18.27
N GLY A 4 -20.67 6.55 -18.92
CA GLY A 4 -21.69 7.38 -18.28
C GLY A 4 -22.86 6.52 -17.77
N ILE A 5 -23.45 6.90 -16.64
CA ILE A 5 -24.64 6.25 -16.11
C ILE A 5 -25.78 6.46 -17.12
N PRO A 6 -26.44 5.40 -17.62
CA PRO A 6 -27.59 5.56 -18.51
C PRO A 6 -28.67 6.41 -17.84
N THR A 7 -29.32 7.30 -18.61
CA THR A 7 -30.28 8.27 -18.07
C THR A 7 -31.52 7.63 -17.42
N ASP A 8 -31.80 6.38 -17.75
CA ASP A 8 -32.91 5.60 -17.19
C ASP A 8 -32.49 4.72 -15.99
N CYS A 9 -31.24 4.81 -15.53
CA CYS A 9 -30.73 4.07 -14.39
C CYS A 9 -30.37 4.95 -13.18
N THR A 10 -30.51 4.39 -11.98
CA THR A 10 -29.89 4.88 -10.76
C THR A 10 -28.44 4.40 -10.72
N GLY A 11 -27.49 5.34 -10.58
CA GLY A 11 -26.08 5.04 -10.45
C GLY A 11 -25.74 4.55 -9.04
N VAL A 12 -24.91 3.51 -8.92
CA VAL A 12 -24.39 3.04 -7.64
C VAL A 12 -22.87 3.01 -7.74
N ASP A 13 -22.22 3.94 -7.06
CA ASP A 13 -20.77 4.02 -6.97
C ASP A 13 -20.25 3.18 -5.79
N VAL A 14 -19.25 2.34 -6.07
CA VAL A 14 -18.67 1.41 -5.11
C VAL A 14 -17.19 1.71 -4.91
N ALA A 15 -16.81 2.18 -3.72
CA ALA A 15 -15.40 2.26 -3.35
C ALA A 15 -14.93 0.88 -2.84
N ALA A 16 -13.98 0.26 -3.53
CA ALA A 16 -13.51 -1.10 -3.23
C ALA A 16 -11.98 -1.19 -3.09
N SER A 17 -11.52 -2.04 -2.16
CA SER A 17 -10.09 -2.30 -1.97
C SER A 17 -9.42 -2.94 -3.21
N PRO A 18 -8.14 -2.62 -3.48
CA PRO A 18 -7.49 -2.93 -4.76
C PRO A 18 -7.49 -4.41 -5.20
N GLU A 19 -7.32 -5.33 -4.26
CA GLU A 19 -7.15 -6.77 -4.51
C GLU A 19 -8.39 -7.44 -5.11
N LYS A 20 -9.58 -6.87 -4.88
CA LYS A 20 -10.86 -7.37 -5.43
C LYS A 20 -11.42 -6.53 -6.56
N PHE A 21 -10.71 -5.47 -6.96
CA PHE A 21 -11.21 -4.55 -7.99
C PHE A 21 -11.59 -5.28 -9.29
N THR A 22 -10.70 -6.13 -9.80
CA THR A 22 -10.93 -6.85 -11.07
C THR A 22 -12.14 -7.78 -10.99
N LEU A 23 -12.30 -8.49 -9.86
CA LEU A 23 -13.47 -9.33 -9.59
C LEU A 23 -14.75 -8.51 -9.57
N LEU A 24 -14.79 -7.44 -8.76
CA LEU A 24 -15.99 -6.63 -8.62
C LEU A 24 -16.35 -5.88 -9.91
N ASP A 25 -15.37 -5.45 -10.72
CA ASP A 25 -15.65 -4.82 -12.01
C ASP A 25 -16.32 -5.82 -12.98
N ASP A 26 -15.92 -7.09 -12.98
CA ASP A 26 -16.55 -8.12 -13.82
C ASP A 26 -17.93 -8.55 -13.33
N VAL A 27 -18.10 -8.66 -12.00
CA VAL A 27 -19.39 -8.88 -11.36
C VAL A 27 -20.35 -7.71 -11.68
N ALA A 28 -19.88 -6.47 -11.57
CA ALA A 28 -20.66 -5.27 -11.89
C ALA A 28 -21.03 -5.18 -13.38
N ARG A 29 -20.11 -5.52 -14.30
CA ARG A 29 -20.42 -5.60 -15.73
C ARG A 29 -21.52 -6.61 -16.03
N THR A 30 -21.46 -7.77 -15.39
CA THR A 30 -22.48 -8.82 -15.53
C THR A 30 -23.84 -8.34 -15.01
N PHE A 31 -23.86 -7.74 -13.82
CA PHE A 31 -25.07 -7.16 -13.24
C PHE A 31 -25.68 -6.06 -14.13
N ASN A 32 -24.87 -5.11 -14.60
CA ASN A 32 -25.33 -4.02 -15.46
C ASN A 32 -25.89 -4.54 -16.78
N GLY A 33 -25.33 -5.61 -17.33
CA GLY A 33 -25.85 -6.28 -18.53
C GLY A 33 -27.24 -6.91 -18.33
N LYS A 34 -27.59 -7.30 -17.10
CA LYS A 34 -28.93 -7.83 -16.76
C LYS A 34 -30.00 -6.73 -16.63
N ARG A 35 -29.63 -5.44 -16.58
CA ARG A 35 -30.53 -4.29 -16.37
C ARG A 35 -31.53 -4.50 -15.23
N VAL A 36 -31.04 -5.02 -14.09
CA VAL A 36 -31.85 -5.30 -12.89
C VAL A 36 -32.62 -4.04 -12.47
N GLN A 37 -33.91 -4.21 -12.20
CA GLN A 37 -34.81 -3.12 -11.80
C GLN A 37 -34.90 -3.03 -10.27
N ALA A 38 -34.75 -1.82 -9.73
CA ALA A 38 -34.99 -1.52 -8.32
C ALA A 38 -35.47 -0.08 -8.19
N GLY A 39 -36.45 0.18 -7.31
CA GLY A 39 -36.98 1.54 -7.12
C GLY A 39 -37.61 2.15 -8.38
N GLY A 40 -38.04 1.33 -9.35
CA GLY A 40 -38.67 1.81 -10.60
C GLY A 40 -37.70 2.23 -11.70
N LYS A 41 -36.38 2.06 -11.53
CA LYS A 41 -35.34 2.29 -12.55
C LYS A 41 -34.41 1.10 -12.66
N CYS A 42 -33.61 1.03 -13.73
CA CYS A 42 -32.48 0.10 -13.75
C CYS A 42 -31.41 0.53 -12.75
N VAL A 43 -30.64 -0.42 -12.26
CA VAL A 43 -29.45 -0.15 -11.43
C VAL A 43 -28.20 -0.24 -12.31
N TYR A 44 -27.30 0.74 -12.19
CA TYR A 44 -26.02 0.74 -12.90
C TYR A 44 -24.87 0.95 -11.93
N VAL A 45 -24.02 -0.07 -11.77
CA VAL A 45 -22.95 -0.13 -10.77
C VAL A 45 -21.61 0.26 -11.38
N ARG A 46 -20.87 1.14 -10.71
CA ARG A 46 -19.47 1.49 -11.02
C ARG A 46 -18.57 1.12 -9.85
N ILE A 47 -17.38 0.59 -10.16
CA ILE A 47 -16.39 0.20 -9.15
C ILE A 47 -15.20 1.15 -9.25
N ASP A 48 -14.85 1.75 -8.13
CA ASP A 48 -13.70 2.63 -7.96
C ASP A 48 -12.70 2.01 -6.99
N LYS A 49 -11.43 2.04 -7.40
CA LYS A 49 -10.33 1.48 -6.61
C LYS A 49 -9.90 2.47 -5.54
N LYS A 50 -10.05 2.11 -4.26
CA LYS A 50 -9.50 2.86 -3.12
C LYS A 50 -9.12 1.91 -1.98
N SER A 51 -7.93 2.06 -1.40
CA SER A 51 -7.52 1.25 -0.24
C SER A 51 -8.46 1.46 0.94
N SER A 52 -8.63 0.41 1.77
CA SER A 52 -9.58 0.43 2.89
C SER A 52 -9.36 1.63 3.82
N GLY A 53 -8.12 1.87 4.25
CA GLY A 53 -7.84 2.98 5.17
C GLY A 53 -7.90 4.36 4.50
N ALA A 54 -7.59 4.48 3.21
CA ALA A 54 -7.79 5.75 2.51
C ALA A 54 -9.28 6.07 2.32
N ALA A 55 -10.10 5.06 2.06
CA ALA A 55 -11.55 5.22 1.98
C ALA A 55 -12.14 5.57 3.35
N GLU A 56 -11.68 4.91 4.41
CA GLU A 56 -12.07 5.23 5.79
C GLU A 56 -11.73 6.68 6.14
N GLN A 57 -10.47 7.10 5.97
CA GLN A 57 -10.03 8.47 6.27
C GLN A 57 -10.82 9.51 5.45
N ALA A 58 -11.10 9.25 4.17
CA ALA A 58 -11.88 10.13 3.32
C ALA A 58 -13.34 10.24 3.79
N LEU A 59 -13.96 9.12 4.18
CA LEU A 59 -15.33 9.11 4.72
C LEU A 59 -15.40 9.84 6.06
N ALA A 60 -14.41 9.65 6.95
CA ALA A 60 -14.34 10.31 8.25
C ALA A 60 -14.03 11.81 8.14
N ALA A 61 -13.25 12.23 7.14
CA ALA A 61 -12.84 13.63 6.94
C ALA A 61 -13.89 14.48 6.22
N GLY A 62 -14.87 13.84 5.56
CA GLY A 62 -15.73 14.46 4.57
C GLY A 62 -15.19 14.18 3.17
N TRP A 63 -15.93 13.35 2.43
CA TRP A 63 -15.52 12.88 1.10
C TRP A 63 -15.51 14.03 0.09
N ASP A 64 -14.42 14.19 -0.66
CA ASP A 64 -14.27 15.23 -1.68
C ASP A 64 -14.18 14.63 -3.08
N GLU A 65 -15.15 14.88 -3.96
CA GLU A 65 -15.17 14.16 -5.26
C GLU A 65 -13.97 14.43 -6.17
N GLY A 66 -13.34 15.60 -6.05
CA GLY A 66 -12.15 15.96 -6.83
C GLY A 66 -10.91 15.20 -6.38
N ARG A 67 -10.73 15.03 -5.07
CA ARG A 67 -9.59 14.31 -4.46
C ARG A 67 -9.83 12.81 -4.35
N ASP A 68 -11.03 12.43 -3.96
CA ASP A 68 -11.40 11.12 -3.46
C ASP A 68 -12.10 10.25 -4.51
N GLY A 69 -12.59 10.83 -5.60
CA GLY A 69 -13.40 10.16 -6.62
C GLY A 69 -14.90 10.25 -6.31
N PRO A 70 -15.78 9.61 -7.10
CA PRO A 70 -17.23 9.71 -6.93
C PRO A 70 -17.69 9.36 -5.51
N ASN A 71 -18.73 10.02 -5.05
CA ASN A 71 -19.36 9.75 -3.76
C ASN A 71 -19.86 8.29 -3.67
N PRO A 72 -19.30 7.44 -2.79
CA PRO A 72 -19.64 6.03 -2.78
C PRO A 72 -21.01 5.80 -2.13
N ASN A 73 -21.86 5.00 -2.78
CA ASN A 73 -23.09 4.47 -2.19
C ASN A 73 -22.81 3.16 -1.43
N ILE A 74 -21.84 2.39 -1.93
CA ILE A 74 -21.34 1.17 -1.30
C ILE A 74 -19.86 1.32 -0.99
N TRP A 75 -19.45 0.90 0.20
CA TRP A 75 -18.04 0.74 0.53
C TRP A 75 -17.71 -0.72 0.80
N SER A 76 -16.68 -1.22 0.11
CA SER A 76 -16.14 -2.56 0.25
C SER A 76 -14.66 -2.53 0.66
N PRO A 77 -14.35 -2.29 1.95
CA PRO A 77 -12.99 -2.47 2.46
C PRO A 77 -12.62 -3.95 2.42
N ALA A 78 -11.33 -4.29 2.50
CA ALA A 78 -10.91 -5.69 2.50
C ALA A 78 -11.38 -6.43 3.77
N GLY A 79 -11.51 -5.72 4.90
CA GLY A 79 -12.00 -6.27 6.17
C GLY A 79 -13.00 -5.37 6.85
N GLY A 80 -14.02 -5.94 7.49
CA GLY A 80 -15.10 -5.17 8.13
C GLY A 80 -14.70 -4.44 9.41
N ALA A 81 -13.52 -4.71 9.97
CA ALA A 81 -12.94 -3.91 11.04
C ALA A 81 -12.85 -2.41 10.67
N TRP A 82 -12.69 -2.09 9.38
CA TRP A 82 -12.65 -0.71 8.90
C TRP A 82 -13.97 0.04 9.08
N GLY A 83 -15.13 -0.63 9.01
CA GLY A 83 -16.42 0.00 9.31
C GLY A 83 -16.47 0.49 10.75
N SER A 84 -15.98 -0.33 11.68
CA SER A 84 -15.86 0.03 13.09
C SER A 84 -14.87 1.16 13.36
N VAL A 85 -13.76 1.24 12.61
CA VAL A 85 -12.80 2.35 12.71
C VAL A 85 -13.46 3.65 12.23
N LEU A 86 -14.16 3.62 11.10
CA LEU A 86 -14.88 4.77 10.55
C LEU A 86 -15.87 5.34 11.57
N ASP A 87 -16.77 4.51 12.08
CA ASP A 87 -17.80 4.95 13.01
C ASP A 87 -17.20 5.46 14.33
N GLN A 88 -16.10 4.87 14.79
CA GLN A 88 -15.36 5.35 15.96
C GLN A 88 -14.78 6.77 15.75
N HIS A 89 -14.24 7.08 14.57
CA HIS A 89 -13.74 8.42 14.24
C HIS A 89 -14.87 9.44 14.06
N LEU A 90 -15.98 9.05 13.43
CA LEU A 90 -17.17 9.88 13.30
C LEU A 90 -17.76 10.21 14.68
N SER A 91 -17.88 9.22 15.55
CA SER A 91 -18.39 9.40 16.92
C SER A 91 -17.53 10.37 17.75
N GLN A 92 -16.20 10.31 17.62
CA GLN A 92 -15.29 11.27 18.29
C GLN A 92 -15.50 12.72 17.84
N ARG A 93 -16.04 12.92 16.62
CA ARG A 93 -16.41 14.23 16.07
C ARG A 93 -17.86 14.61 16.35
N GLY A 94 -18.63 13.76 17.04
CA GLY A 94 -20.06 13.97 17.27
C GLY A 94 -20.92 13.74 16.03
N GLU A 95 -20.40 13.02 15.04
CA GLU A 95 -21.11 12.66 13.80
C GLU A 95 -21.79 11.30 13.94
N LYS A 96 -22.79 11.03 13.09
CA LYS A 96 -23.50 9.75 13.05
C LYS A 96 -22.63 8.67 12.36
N ASP A 97 -22.88 7.41 12.72
CA ASP A 97 -22.26 6.25 12.08
C ASP A 97 -22.61 6.18 10.58
N TYR A 98 -21.64 5.82 9.76
CA TYR A 98 -21.80 5.68 8.31
C TYR A 98 -21.80 4.21 7.86
N ALA A 99 -21.20 3.29 8.63
CA ALA A 99 -21.04 1.89 8.26
C ALA A 99 -21.93 0.96 9.12
N PRO A 100 -23.12 0.55 8.64
CA PRO A 100 -24.03 -0.26 9.44
C PRO A 100 -23.39 -1.57 9.94
N ALA A 101 -23.68 -1.92 11.20
CA ALA A 101 -23.36 -3.23 11.75
C ALA A 101 -24.17 -4.35 11.06
N GLY A 102 -23.69 -5.60 11.17
CA GLY A 102 -24.42 -6.77 10.70
C GLY A 102 -24.31 -7.08 9.20
N TYR A 103 -23.13 -6.83 8.62
CA TYR A 103 -22.83 -7.22 7.24
C TYR A 103 -22.64 -8.74 7.09
N LYS A 104 -22.76 -9.22 5.85
CA LYS A 104 -22.35 -10.58 5.45
C LYS A 104 -21.02 -10.50 4.73
N ALA A 105 -20.14 -11.47 4.99
CA ALA A 105 -18.91 -11.62 4.24
C ALA A 105 -19.24 -11.97 2.78
N LEU A 106 -18.77 -11.17 1.82
CA LEU A 106 -18.90 -11.50 0.40
C LEU A 106 -17.99 -12.67 0.04
N MET A 107 -16.77 -12.62 0.57
CA MET A 107 -15.70 -13.57 0.34
C MET A 107 -14.60 -13.39 1.37
N LEU A 108 -13.87 -14.46 1.63
CA LEU A 108 -12.85 -14.54 2.66
C LEU A 108 -11.48 -14.69 2.00
N THR A 109 -10.47 -14.03 2.55
CA THR A 109 -9.06 -14.34 2.28
C THR A 109 -8.28 -14.19 3.58
N PRO A 110 -7.65 -15.26 4.10
CA PRO A 110 -6.89 -15.16 5.33
C PRO A 110 -5.64 -14.29 5.10
N LEU A 111 -5.23 -13.56 6.14
CA LEU A 111 -3.89 -13.01 6.18
C LEU A 111 -2.89 -14.16 6.33
N VAL A 112 -1.84 -14.16 5.51
CA VAL A 112 -0.76 -15.14 5.52
C VAL A 112 0.58 -14.44 5.48
N ILE A 113 1.63 -15.16 5.84
CA ILE A 113 3.01 -14.72 5.59
C ILE A 113 3.46 -15.40 4.30
N ALA A 114 3.53 -14.65 3.21
CA ALA A 114 4.04 -15.13 1.93
C ALA A 114 5.56 -15.23 1.98
N MET A 115 6.11 -16.38 1.59
CA MET A 115 7.56 -16.60 1.55
C MET A 115 7.98 -17.26 0.23
N PRO A 116 9.15 -16.90 -0.34
CA PRO A 116 9.76 -17.71 -1.41
C PRO A 116 9.88 -19.15 -0.96
N ARG A 117 9.44 -20.10 -1.79
CA ARG A 117 9.36 -21.52 -1.42
C ARG A 117 10.67 -22.08 -0.83
N PRO A 118 11.87 -21.83 -1.39
CA PRO A 118 13.12 -22.32 -0.80
C PRO A 118 13.37 -21.79 0.62
N MET A 119 13.00 -20.54 0.90
CA MET A 119 13.12 -19.93 2.22
C MET A 119 12.15 -20.54 3.23
N ALA A 120 10.90 -20.81 2.80
CA ALA A 120 9.93 -21.50 3.63
C ALA A 120 10.39 -22.94 3.98
N GLU A 121 10.93 -23.66 2.99
CA GLU A 121 11.47 -25.01 3.17
C GLU A 121 12.67 -25.02 4.13
N ALA A 122 13.53 -24.00 4.10
CA ALA A 122 14.62 -23.82 5.07
C ALA A 122 14.12 -23.58 6.52
N LEU A 123 12.87 -23.14 6.68
CA LEU A 123 12.20 -23.05 7.99
C LEU A 123 11.39 -24.31 8.35
N GLY A 124 11.38 -25.32 7.48
CA GLY A 124 10.71 -26.61 7.71
C GLY A 124 9.30 -26.72 7.11
N TRP A 125 8.85 -25.74 6.30
CA TRP A 125 7.59 -25.86 5.56
C TRP A 125 7.62 -27.06 4.59
N PRO A 126 6.50 -27.77 4.36
CA PRO A 126 5.17 -27.57 4.95
C PRO A 126 4.95 -28.23 6.33
N GLN A 127 5.97 -28.88 6.88
CA GLN A 127 5.79 -29.82 7.99
C GLN A 127 5.89 -29.13 9.34
N ALA A 128 6.72 -28.09 9.44
CA ALA A 128 6.83 -27.24 10.60
C ALA A 128 5.69 -26.22 10.66
N GLU A 129 5.12 -26.03 11.85
CA GLU A 129 4.22 -24.92 12.11
C GLU A 129 5.03 -23.64 12.32
N ILE A 130 5.11 -22.82 11.26
CA ILE A 130 5.80 -21.53 11.27
C ILE A 130 4.81 -20.44 11.69
N GLY A 131 5.22 -19.55 12.58
CA GLY A 131 4.42 -18.46 13.12
C GLY A 131 5.14 -17.11 13.13
N TYR A 132 4.46 -16.10 13.65
CA TYR A 132 5.04 -14.77 13.83
C TYR A 132 6.28 -14.83 14.72
N ALA A 133 6.25 -15.62 15.81
CA ALA A 133 7.39 -15.74 16.70
C ALA A 133 8.66 -16.24 15.99
N ASP A 134 8.53 -17.20 15.06
CA ASP A 134 9.67 -17.76 14.32
C ASP A 134 10.24 -16.74 13.32
N VAL A 135 9.36 -16.06 12.58
CA VAL A 135 9.72 -15.00 11.64
C VAL A 135 10.44 -13.85 12.35
N ILE A 136 9.94 -13.43 13.52
CA ILE A 136 10.53 -12.34 14.30
C ILE A 136 11.87 -12.75 14.90
N SER A 137 11.99 -13.99 15.38
CA SER A 137 13.26 -14.51 15.88
C SER A 137 14.34 -14.44 14.80
N LEU A 138 14.01 -14.83 13.56
CA LEU A 138 14.95 -14.76 12.44
C LEU A 138 15.23 -13.32 12.00
N ALA A 139 14.22 -12.44 12.07
CA ALA A 139 14.36 -11.03 11.76
C ALA A 139 15.30 -10.27 12.72
N ARG A 140 15.41 -10.76 13.97
CA ARG A 140 16.31 -10.21 15.01
C ARG A 140 17.69 -10.86 15.04
N ASP A 141 17.90 -11.94 14.28
CA ASP A 141 19.17 -12.63 14.24
C ASP A 141 20.15 -11.87 13.32
N PRO A 142 21.28 -11.34 13.84
CA PRO A 142 22.26 -10.62 13.02
C PRO A 142 22.90 -11.51 11.95
N ALA A 143 22.89 -12.84 12.10
CA ALA A 143 23.36 -13.77 11.07
C ALA A 143 22.32 -13.95 9.94
N GLY A 144 21.06 -13.56 10.15
CA GLY A 144 19.98 -13.68 9.17
C GLY A 144 19.87 -15.10 8.62
N TRP A 145 19.84 -15.25 7.30
CA TRP A 145 19.73 -16.55 6.66
C TRP A 145 20.98 -17.44 6.82
N ALA A 146 22.13 -16.89 7.21
CA ALA A 146 23.30 -17.71 7.55
C ALA A 146 23.03 -18.64 8.74
N ALA A 147 22.17 -18.24 9.69
CA ALA A 147 21.72 -19.09 10.80
C ALA A 147 20.91 -20.31 10.34
N LYS A 148 20.42 -20.30 9.09
CA LYS A 148 19.71 -21.41 8.44
C LYS A 148 20.54 -22.06 7.32
N GLY A 149 21.85 -21.79 7.27
CA GLY A 149 22.75 -22.38 6.28
C GLY A 149 22.73 -21.70 4.90
N HIS A 150 22.09 -20.53 4.78
CA HIS A 150 21.91 -19.81 3.52
C HIS A 150 22.46 -18.37 3.59
N PRO A 151 23.77 -18.18 3.81
CA PRO A 151 24.37 -16.84 3.87
C PRO A 151 24.18 -16.05 2.57
N GLU A 152 24.02 -16.72 1.43
CA GLU A 152 23.80 -16.12 0.12
C GLU A 152 22.47 -15.34 0.00
N TRP A 153 21.51 -15.58 0.89
CA TRP A 153 20.25 -14.82 0.95
C TRP A 153 20.36 -13.54 1.81
N GLY A 154 21.45 -13.40 2.57
CA GLY A 154 21.73 -12.23 3.39
C GLY A 154 20.84 -12.09 4.63
N PRO A 155 20.64 -10.85 5.14
CA PRO A 155 19.81 -10.61 6.32
C PRO A 155 18.33 -10.92 6.03
N PHE A 156 17.58 -11.26 7.06
CA PHE A 156 16.14 -11.45 6.94
C PHE A 156 15.44 -10.11 6.70
N LYS A 157 14.55 -10.05 5.71
CA LYS A 157 13.82 -8.84 5.29
C LYS A 157 12.32 -9.09 5.33
N LEU A 158 11.61 -8.42 6.25
CA LEU A 158 10.15 -8.48 6.35
C LEU A 158 9.50 -7.31 5.59
N GLY A 159 8.57 -7.64 4.70
CA GLY A 159 7.65 -6.70 4.07
C GLY A 159 6.34 -6.62 4.83
N LYS A 160 5.96 -5.40 5.21
CA LYS A 160 4.70 -5.10 5.88
C LYS A 160 4.16 -3.77 5.37
N THR A 161 2.85 -3.66 5.22
CA THR A 161 2.20 -2.40 4.80
C THR A 161 1.82 -1.53 6.00
N ASN A 162 1.55 -0.25 5.76
CA ASN A 162 1.14 0.67 6.81
C ASN A 162 -0.28 0.33 7.32
N PRO A 163 -0.47 0.08 8.64
CA PRO A 163 -1.76 -0.34 9.19
C PRO A 163 -2.84 0.74 9.16
N ASN A 164 -2.48 2.02 8.97
CA ASN A 164 -3.43 3.11 8.80
C ASN A 164 -4.08 3.14 7.41
N PHE A 165 -3.54 2.40 6.43
CA PHE A 165 -4.01 2.43 5.04
C PHE A 165 -4.37 1.05 4.49
N SER A 166 -3.65 0.01 4.92
CA SER A 166 -3.73 -1.33 4.36
C SER A 166 -4.32 -2.32 5.37
N THR A 167 -5.31 -3.11 4.92
CA THR A 167 -5.92 -4.16 5.74
C THR A 167 -4.93 -5.25 6.13
N SER A 168 -4.06 -5.68 5.21
CA SER A 168 -3.01 -6.66 5.56
C SER A 168 -2.06 -6.13 6.63
N GLY A 169 -1.72 -4.84 6.57
CA GLY A 169 -0.89 -4.14 7.55
C GLY A 169 -1.57 -4.10 8.90
N LEU A 170 -2.85 -3.69 8.93
CA LEU A 170 -3.67 -3.66 10.15
C LEU A 170 -3.80 -5.06 10.77
N ASN A 171 -4.19 -6.06 9.98
CA ASN A 171 -4.35 -7.43 10.43
C ASN A 171 -3.02 -8.02 10.91
N ALA A 172 -1.90 -7.71 10.25
CA ALA A 172 -0.58 -8.15 10.68
C ALA A 172 -0.16 -7.51 12.01
N THR A 173 -0.47 -6.22 12.21
CA THR A 173 -0.26 -5.55 13.50
C THR A 173 -1.10 -6.20 14.60
N ILE A 174 -2.39 -6.42 14.37
CA ILE A 174 -3.28 -7.09 15.33
C ILE A 174 -2.78 -8.51 15.64
N ALA A 175 -2.41 -9.29 14.62
CA ALA A 175 -1.88 -10.64 14.79
C ALA A 175 -0.56 -10.65 15.57
N THR A 176 0.27 -9.62 15.42
CA THR A 176 1.51 -9.46 16.21
C THR A 176 1.19 -9.27 17.70
N TYR A 177 0.16 -8.49 18.05
CA TYR A 177 -0.29 -8.35 19.44
C TYR A 177 -0.89 -9.65 20.00
N TYR A 178 -1.63 -10.41 19.19
CA TYR A 178 -2.09 -11.75 19.59
C TYR A 178 -0.93 -12.71 19.83
N ALA A 179 0.07 -12.73 18.94
CA ALA A 179 1.28 -13.53 19.12
C ALA A 179 2.05 -13.12 20.39
N ALA A 180 2.18 -11.82 20.66
CA ALA A 180 2.85 -11.29 21.85
C ALA A 180 2.15 -11.65 23.17
N THR A 181 0.82 -11.77 23.14
CA THR A 181 -0.01 -12.03 24.33
C THR A 181 -0.35 -13.52 24.50
N GLY A 182 -0.18 -14.34 23.45
CA GLY A 182 -0.64 -15.72 23.40
C GLY A 182 -2.16 -15.87 23.36
N LYS A 183 -2.91 -14.78 23.14
CA LYS A 183 -4.37 -14.80 23.05
C LYS A 183 -4.82 -15.18 21.64
N VAL A 184 -6.06 -15.63 21.53
CA VAL A 184 -6.78 -15.79 20.26
C VAL A 184 -8.09 -14.99 20.21
N LYS A 185 -8.52 -14.47 21.36
CA LYS A 185 -9.71 -13.64 21.55
C LYS A 185 -9.55 -12.74 22.77
N GLY A 186 -10.40 -11.72 22.89
CA GLY A 186 -10.46 -10.83 24.03
C GLY A 186 -9.19 -9.98 24.21
N LEU A 187 -8.54 -9.59 23.12
CA LEU A 187 -7.45 -8.62 23.17
C LEU A 187 -8.00 -7.28 23.70
N SER A 188 -7.39 -6.76 24.75
CA SER A 188 -7.82 -5.55 25.45
C SER A 188 -6.74 -4.48 25.41
N SER A 189 -7.13 -3.23 25.67
CA SER A 189 -6.18 -2.12 25.74
C SER A 189 -5.14 -2.26 26.86
N ASP A 190 -5.47 -2.99 27.93
CA ASP A 190 -4.53 -3.27 29.04
C ASP A 190 -3.41 -4.21 28.59
N ASP A 191 -3.73 -5.20 27.74
CA ASP A 191 -2.72 -6.12 27.19
C ASP A 191 -1.67 -5.35 26.36
N LEU A 192 -2.13 -4.37 25.57
CA LEU A 192 -1.26 -3.56 24.70
C LEU A 192 -0.29 -2.69 25.52
N GLY A 193 -0.60 -2.44 26.80
CA GLY A 193 0.18 -1.62 27.69
C GLY A 193 1.40 -2.32 28.31
N SER A 194 1.45 -3.66 28.26
CA SER A 194 2.51 -4.45 28.90
C SER A 194 3.90 -4.19 28.29
N PRO A 195 4.96 -4.01 29.10
CA PRO A 195 6.33 -3.83 28.60
C PRO A 195 6.78 -4.96 27.66
N THR A 196 6.51 -6.22 28.02
CA THR A 196 6.87 -7.39 27.20
C THR A 196 6.19 -7.37 25.83
N VAL A 197 4.92 -6.95 25.78
CA VAL A 197 4.17 -6.85 24.52
C VAL A 197 4.74 -5.73 23.66
N ARG A 198 5.05 -4.58 24.26
CA ARG A 198 5.69 -3.46 23.56
C ARG A 198 7.06 -3.83 22.99
N ASP A 199 7.89 -4.54 23.75
CA ASP A 199 9.22 -4.98 23.28
C ASP A 199 9.11 -6.00 22.13
N PHE A 200 8.11 -6.88 22.19
CA PHE A 200 7.82 -7.80 21.11
C PHE A 200 7.43 -7.05 19.83
N VAL A 201 6.38 -6.22 19.90
CA VAL A 201 5.86 -5.45 18.77
C VAL A 201 6.93 -4.51 18.21
N THR A 202 7.65 -3.79 19.06
CA THR A 202 8.73 -2.88 18.63
C THR A 202 9.76 -3.61 17.80
N GLY A 203 10.26 -4.77 18.24
CA GLY A 203 11.24 -5.49 17.43
C GLY A 203 10.67 -6.10 16.15
N VAL A 204 9.34 -6.26 16.02
CA VAL A 204 8.73 -6.55 14.70
C VAL A 204 8.81 -5.33 13.81
N GLU A 205 8.34 -4.18 14.29
CA GLU A 205 8.32 -2.94 13.51
C GLU A 205 9.73 -2.49 13.10
N GLN A 206 10.75 -2.67 13.96
CA GLN A 206 12.14 -2.35 13.62
C GLN A 206 12.75 -3.25 12.54
N SER A 207 12.19 -4.44 12.33
CA SER A 207 12.61 -5.37 11.27
C SER A 207 11.98 -5.08 9.91
N VAL A 208 10.99 -4.20 9.87
CA VAL A 208 10.34 -3.79 8.62
C VAL A 208 11.33 -2.97 7.79
N VAL A 209 11.48 -3.36 6.53
CA VAL A 209 12.46 -2.75 5.62
C VAL A 209 12.01 -1.35 5.14
N HIS A 210 10.72 -1.22 4.85
CA HIS A 210 9.94 0.00 4.70
C HIS A 210 8.46 -0.41 4.76
N TYR A 211 7.55 0.54 4.95
CA TYR A 211 6.13 0.26 4.79
C TYR A 211 5.77 0.37 3.31
N GLY A 212 4.86 -0.48 2.84
CA GLY A 212 4.22 -0.31 1.53
C GLY A 212 2.83 0.31 1.69
N ASP A 213 2.42 1.14 0.72
CA ASP A 213 1.04 1.62 0.59
C ASP A 213 0.07 0.46 0.26
N THR A 214 0.53 -0.50 -0.54
CA THR A 214 -0.15 -1.76 -0.84
C THR A 214 0.80 -2.95 -0.82
N THR A 215 0.25 -4.14 -0.56
CA THR A 215 1.00 -5.42 -0.62
C THR A 215 1.48 -5.74 -2.03
N LEU A 216 0.73 -5.28 -3.03
CA LEU A 216 1.01 -5.48 -4.45
C LEU A 216 2.35 -4.86 -4.86
N THR A 217 2.75 -3.76 -4.22
CA THR A 217 4.05 -3.10 -4.46
C THR A 217 5.22 -4.03 -4.13
N PHE A 218 5.17 -4.71 -2.97
CA PHE A 218 6.20 -5.70 -2.58
C PHE A 218 6.23 -6.89 -3.54
N LEU A 219 5.06 -7.44 -3.88
CA LEU A 219 4.97 -8.61 -4.76
C LEU A 219 5.43 -8.29 -6.18
N SER A 220 5.15 -7.09 -6.69
CA SER A 220 5.59 -6.64 -8.01
C SER A 220 7.11 -6.48 -8.08
N ASN A 221 7.70 -5.91 -7.02
CA ASN A 221 9.14 -5.77 -6.91
C ASN A 221 9.83 -7.12 -6.75
N LEU A 222 9.28 -8.01 -5.91
CA LEU A 222 9.77 -9.37 -5.76
C LEU A 222 9.72 -10.13 -7.09
N TYR A 223 8.60 -10.07 -7.81
CA TYR A 223 8.43 -10.74 -9.09
C TYR A 223 9.46 -10.24 -10.11
N ARG A 224 9.68 -8.94 -10.20
CA ARG A 224 10.68 -8.35 -11.11
C ARG A 224 12.10 -8.80 -10.76
N GLU A 225 12.47 -8.78 -9.48
CA GLU A 225 13.79 -9.24 -9.06
C GLU A 225 13.97 -10.75 -9.25
N ASP A 226 12.92 -11.54 -9.05
CA ASP A 226 12.87 -12.96 -9.36
C ASP A 226 13.08 -13.26 -10.84
N GLN A 227 12.44 -12.52 -11.75
CA GLN A 227 12.67 -12.65 -13.20
C GLN A 227 14.14 -12.41 -13.58
N ARG A 228 14.84 -11.58 -12.79
CA ARG A 228 16.27 -11.27 -12.94
C ARG A 228 17.19 -12.21 -12.13
N GLY A 229 16.65 -13.29 -11.56
CA GLY A 229 17.41 -14.29 -10.80
C GLY A 229 17.78 -13.87 -9.37
N ARG A 230 17.12 -12.86 -8.81
CA ARG A 230 17.43 -12.25 -7.51
C ARG A 230 16.28 -12.28 -6.49
N GLY A 231 15.26 -13.10 -6.75
CA GLY A 231 14.07 -13.21 -5.89
C GLY A 231 14.41 -13.52 -4.42
N LEU A 232 15.44 -14.33 -4.18
CA LEU A 232 15.91 -14.72 -2.85
C LEU A 232 16.78 -13.68 -2.12
N THR A 233 17.02 -12.51 -2.71
CA THR A 233 17.80 -11.43 -2.09
C THR A 233 17.01 -10.14 -1.88
N TYR A 234 15.79 -10.07 -2.43
CA TYR A 234 14.92 -8.90 -2.33
C TYR A 234 14.18 -8.85 -0.98
N ILE A 235 13.33 -9.85 -0.71
CA ILE A 235 12.52 -9.92 0.50
C ILE A 235 12.35 -11.37 0.97
N SER A 236 12.38 -11.58 2.28
CA SER A 236 12.32 -12.93 2.88
C SER A 236 10.89 -13.38 3.14
N ALA A 237 10.04 -12.44 3.53
CA ALA A 237 8.64 -12.70 3.87
C ALA A 237 7.80 -11.42 3.70
N VAL A 238 6.53 -11.56 3.33
CA VAL A 238 5.59 -10.42 3.25
C VAL A 238 4.24 -10.81 3.84
N THR A 239 3.67 -9.98 4.72
CA THR A 239 2.30 -10.20 5.21
C THR A 239 1.28 -9.75 4.16
N VAL A 240 0.51 -10.68 3.60
CA VAL A 240 -0.43 -10.43 2.50
C VAL A 240 -1.71 -11.24 2.66
N GLU A 241 -2.75 -10.86 1.94
CA GLU A 241 -3.91 -11.71 1.71
C GLU A 241 -3.52 -12.95 0.89
N GLU A 242 -4.03 -14.15 1.26
CA GLU A 242 -3.79 -15.43 0.58
C GLU A 242 -3.92 -15.37 -0.96
N LYS A 243 -4.96 -14.69 -1.45
CA LYS A 243 -5.21 -14.42 -2.87
C LYS A 243 -3.98 -13.86 -3.60
N SER A 244 -3.21 -12.99 -2.95
CA SER A 244 -2.07 -12.31 -3.55
C SER A 244 -0.91 -13.26 -3.87
N ILE A 245 -0.79 -14.39 -3.15
CA ILE A 245 0.16 -15.46 -3.47
C ILE A 245 -0.23 -16.16 -4.77
N LEU A 246 -1.53 -16.43 -4.95
CA LEU A 246 -2.02 -17.04 -6.19
C LEU A 246 -1.73 -16.14 -7.39
N ASP A 247 -2.01 -14.85 -7.25
CA ASP A 247 -1.77 -13.87 -8.30
C ASP A 247 -0.29 -13.77 -8.67
N TYR A 248 0.58 -13.68 -7.67
CA TYR A 248 2.03 -13.73 -7.88
C TYR A 248 2.46 -15.02 -8.61
N ASN A 249 2.00 -16.18 -8.16
CA ASN A 249 2.37 -17.48 -8.74
C ASN A 249 1.85 -17.65 -10.19
N LYS A 250 0.78 -16.95 -10.56
CA LYS A 250 0.27 -16.86 -11.93
C LYS A 250 1.00 -15.84 -12.82
N GLY A 251 1.97 -15.09 -12.26
CA GLY A 251 2.66 -14.02 -12.98
C GLY A 251 1.91 -12.70 -13.04
N ASP A 252 1.01 -12.45 -12.09
CA ASP A 252 0.19 -11.25 -11.98
C ASP A 252 0.32 -10.60 -10.58
N PRO A 253 1.50 -10.16 -10.16
CA PRO A 253 1.68 -9.60 -8.81
C PRO A 253 0.85 -8.34 -8.51
N GLU A 254 0.20 -7.75 -9.52
CA GLU A 254 -0.70 -6.59 -9.39
C GLU A 254 -2.19 -6.95 -9.36
N GLY A 255 -2.56 -8.23 -9.53
CA GLY A 255 -3.95 -8.70 -9.53
C GLY A 255 -4.82 -8.13 -10.68
N LYS A 256 -4.20 -7.84 -11.83
CA LYS A 256 -4.85 -7.22 -13.00
C LYS A 256 -5.43 -8.23 -13.98
N LEU A 257 -4.93 -9.46 -13.97
CA LEU A 257 -5.36 -10.51 -14.88
C LEU A 257 -6.71 -11.08 -14.43
N ARG A 258 -7.54 -11.38 -15.43
CA ARG A 258 -8.77 -12.16 -15.27
C ARG A 258 -8.43 -13.66 -15.19
N PRO A 259 -9.31 -14.50 -14.63
CA PRO A 259 -9.04 -15.93 -14.43
C PRO A 259 -8.71 -16.71 -15.72
N ASP A 260 -9.13 -16.23 -16.88
CA ASP A 260 -8.88 -16.80 -18.21
C ASP A 260 -7.57 -16.32 -18.84
N GLN A 261 -6.86 -15.40 -18.21
CA GLN A 261 -5.59 -14.84 -18.67
C GLN A 261 -4.42 -15.47 -17.92
N ASN A 262 -3.30 -15.68 -18.62
CA ASN A 262 -2.07 -16.22 -18.03
C ASN A 262 -0.96 -15.18 -18.07
N GLY A 263 -0.28 -15.01 -16.94
CA GLY A 263 0.97 -14.27 -16.84
C GLY A 263 2.17 -15.17 -17.13
N THR A 264 3.37 -14.62 -16.94
CA THR A 264 4.60 -15.41 -16.94
C THR A 264 4.87 -15.86 -15.51
N ALA A 265 4.91 -17.17 -15.26
CA ALA A 265 5.16 -17.67 -13.91
C ALA A 265 6.50 -17.15 -13.34
N PRO A 266 6.61 -16.91 -12.02
CA PRO A 266 7.88 -16.62 -11.38
C PRO A 266 8.81 -17.83 -11.48
N ARG A 267 10.13 -17.58 -11.45
CA ARG A 267 11.15 -18.61 -11.28
C ARG A 267 11.07 -19.22 -9.89
N VAL A 268 10.86 -18.40 -8.87
CA VAL A 268 10.67 -18.84 -7.48
C VAL A 268 9.22 -18.57 -7.06
N PRO A 269 8.39 -19.61 -6.91
CA PRO A 269 7.03 -19.44 -6.43
C PRO A 269 7.00 -19.06 -4.94
N LEU A 270 5.92 -18.40 -4.55
CA LEU A 270 5.59 -18.12 -3.16
C LEU A 270 4.72 -19.25 -2.58
N VAL A 271 4.84 -19.45 -1.26
CA VAL A 271 3.95 -20.32 -0.48
C VAL A 271 3.34 -19.55 0.68
N ALA A 272 2.15 -19.98 1.09
CA ALA A 272 1.44 -19.43 2.24
C ALA A 272 1.92 -20.08 3.53
N ILE A 273 2.49 -19.28 4.43
CA ILE A 273 2.60 -19.64 5.83
C ILE A 273 1.36 -19.15 6.56
N TYR A 274 0.60 -20.10 7.12
CA TYR A 274 -0.52 -19.82 8.01
C TYR A 274 -0.01 -19.83 9.45
N PRO A 275 0.11 -18.67 10.12
CA PRO A 275 0.78 -18.59 11.41
C PRO A 275 0.16 -19.53 12.46
N LYS A 276 1.01 -20.22 13.22
CA LYS A 276 0.57 -21.15 14.29
C LYS A 276 -0.20 -20.45 15.41
N GLU A 277 0.05 -19.16 15.62
CA GLU A 277 -0.68 -18.33 16.57
C GLU A 277 -2.13 -18.04 16.12
N GLY A 278 -2.43 -18.25 14.84
CA GLY A 278 -3.71 -17.93 14.21
C GLY A 278 -3.64 -16.71 13.30
N THR A 279 -4.73 -16.44 12.57
CA THR A 279 -4.82 -15.30 11.67
C THR A 279 -6.21 -14.68 11.60
N LEU A 280 -6.32 -13.48 11.02
CA LEU A 280 -7.58 -12.82 10.70
C LEU A 280 -7.95 -13.06 9.23
N PHE A 281 -9.25 -12.99 8.94
CA PHE A 281 -9.75 -12.94 7.57
C PHE A 281 -9.99 -11.49 7.14
N SER A 282 -9.61 -11.18 5.90
CA SER A 282 -10.24 -10.12 5.13
C SER A 282 -11.55 -10.68 4.57
N ASP A 283 -12.68 -10.22 5.10
CA ASP A 283 -14.04 -10.73 4.86
C ASP A 283 -14.86 -9.95 3.83
N ASN A 284 -14.28 -8.89 3.29
CA ASN A 284 -14.75 -8.15 2.12
C ASN A 284 -16.24 -7.76 2.17
N PRO A 285 -16.70 -7.04 3.21
CA PRO A 285 -18.11 -6.63 3.31
C PRO A 285 -18.52 -5.72 2.15
N LEU A 286 -19.83 -5.59 1.96
CA LEU A 286 -20.45 -4.55 1.14
C LEU A 286 -21.32 -3.68 2.05
N PHE A 287 -20.78 -2.57 2.55
CA PHE A 287 -21.52 -1.63 3.37
C PHE A 287 -22.37 -0.72 2.49
N VAL A 288 -23.70 -0.73 2.66
CA VAL A 288 -24.55 0.36 2.18
C VAL A 288 -24.37 1.54 3.13
N LEU A 289 -23.68 2.57 2.67
CA LEU A 289 -23.28 3.68 3.54
C LEU A 289 -24.48 4.52 3.98
N ASP A 290 -24.51 5.00 5.22
CA ASP A 290 -25.51 5.96 5.70
C ASP A 290 -25.03 7.42 5.58
N THR A 291 -24.58 7.80 4.39
CA THR A 291 -24.03 9.13 4.11
C THR A 291 -25.09 10.11 3.59
N PRO A 292 -24.87 11.44 3.66
CA PRO A 292 -25.82 12.45 3.19
C PRO A 292 -26.19 12.34 1.70
N TRP A 293 -25.27 11.83 0.87
CA TRP A 293 -25.48 11.64 -0.58
C TRP A 293 -26.14 10.31 -0.94
N ASN A 294 -26.29 9.37 0.01
CA ASN A 294 -26.88 8.07 -0.23
C ASN A 294 -28.35 8.04 0.23
N ASP A 295 -29.21 8.66 -0.59
CA ASP A 295 -30.66 8.73 -0.35
C ASP A 295 -31.35 7.36 -0.47
N ASP A 296 -32.67 7.34 -0.25
CA ASP A 296 -33.45 6.10 -0.29
C ASP A 296 -33.44 5.41 -1.67
N GLU A 297 -33.41 6.17 -2.76
CA GLU A 297 -33.33 5.62 -4.12
C GLU A 297 -32.00 4.87 -4.30
N HIS A 298 -30.89 5.51 -3.92
CA HIS A 298 -29.56 4.93 -4.02
C HIS A 298 -29.37 3.75 -3.06
N LYS A 299 -29.93 3.81 -1.84
CA LYS A 299 -29.90 2.68 -0.89
C LYS A 299 -30.69 1.48 -1.39
N VAL A 300 -31.83 1.69 -2.05
CA VAL A 300 -32.59 0.60 -2.70
C VAL A 300 -31.79 -0.02 -3.85
N ALA A 301 -31.19 0.82 -4.70
CA ALA A 301 -30.35 0.36 -5.80
C ALA A 301 -29.09 -0.41 -5.32
N ALA A 302 -28.43 0.10 -4.29
CA ALA A 302 -27.26 -0.53 -3.66
C ALA A 302 -27.60 -1.91 -3.08
N ARG A 303 -28.73 -2.02 -2.36
CA ARG A 303 -29.20 -3.32 -1.83
C ARG A 303 -29.51 -4.31 -2.94
N ALA A 304 -30.10 -3.87 -4.05
CA ALA A 304 -30.36 -4.76 -5.19
C ALA A 304 -29.08 -5.38 -5.77
N PHE A 305 -27.99 -4.62 -5.83
CA PHE A 305 -26.68 -5.16 -6.23
C PHE A 305 -26.13 -6.16 -5.20
N ILE A 306 -26.17 -5.82 -3.91
CA ILE A 306 -25.69 -6.68 -2.82
C ILE A 306 -26.48 -7.99 -2.75
N ASP A 307 -27.81 -7.92 -2.84
CA ASP A 307 -28.69 -9.08 -2.82
C ASP A 307 -28.41 -9.99 -4.01
N TRP A 308 -28.21 -9.41 -5.20
CA TRP A 308 -27.86 -10.18 -6.38
C TRP A 308 -26.49 -10.86 -6.23
N VAL A 309 -25.43 -10.11 -5.90
CA VAL A 309 -24.08 -10.68 -5.84
C VAL A 309 -23.95 -11.74 -4.74
N THR A 310 -24.72 -11.63 -3.66
CA THR A 310 -24.71 -12.60 -2.55
C THR A 310 -25.60 -13.83 -2.79
N SER A 311 -26.64 -13.71 -3.62
CA SER A 311 -27.60 -14.80 -3.87
C SER A 311 -27.38 -15.54 -5.20
N ASP A 312 -26.80 -14.89 -6.21
CA ASP A 312 -26.52 -15.48 -7.51
C ASP A 312 -25.32 -16.44 -7.43
N ARG A 313 -25.58 -17.73 -7.70
CA ARG A 313 -24.57 -18.79 -7.59
C ARG A 313 -23.37 -18.56 -8.52
N ASP A 314 -23.61 -18.03 -9.71
CA ASP A 314 -22.53 -17.77 -10.67
C ASP A 314 -21.68 -16.59 -10.18
N ALA A 315 -22.30 -15.52 -9.66
CA ALA A 315 -21.59 -14.41 -9.03
C ALA A 315 -20.76 -14.87 -7.82
N GLN A 316 -21.32 -15.68 -6.94
CA GLN A 316 -20.60 -16.27 -5.80
C GLN A 316 -19.44 -17.18 -6.24
N SER A 317 -19.61 -17.93 -7.33
CA SER A 317 -18.55 -18.79 -7.87
C SER A 317 -17.35 -17.99 -8.42
N GLN A 318 -17.55 -16.72 -8.80
CA GLN A 318 -16.44 -15.87 -9.26
C GLN A 318 -15.42 -15.65 -8.15
N ALA A 319 -15.82 -15.54 -6.88
CA ALA A 319 -14.87 -15.40 -5.78
C ALA A 319 -13.79 -16.49 -5.83
N LEU A 320 -14.20 -17.76 -5.97
CA LEU A 320 -13.27 -18.89 -6.08
C LEU A 320 -12.42 -18.81 -7.35
N ARG A 321 -13.00 -18.47 -8.51
CA ARG A 321 -12.25 -18.36 -9.78
C ARG A 321 -11.13 -17.33 -9.71
N TYR A 322 -11.37 -16.22 -9.02
CA TYR A 322 -10.34 -15.21 -8.80
C TYR A 322 -9.34 -15.66 -7.72
N GLY A 323 -9.71 -16.58 -6.83
CA GLY A 323 -8.82 -17.12 -5.79
C GLY A 323 -9.14 -16.66 -4.38
N PHE A 324 -10.32 -16.07 -4.17
CA PHE A 324 -10.89 -15.84 -2.85
C PHE A 324 -11.63 -17.08 -2.36
N ARG A 325 -11.70 -17.27 -1.04
CA ARG A 325 -12.58 -18.27 -0.45
C ARG A 325 -14.02 -17.73 -0.51
N PRO A 326 -15.00 -18.47 -1.05
CA PRO A 326 -16.38 -18.00 -1.13
C PRO A 326 -16.96 -17.66 0.26
N GLY A 327 -17.74 -16.58 0.35
CA GLY A 327 -18.49 -16.27 1.56
C GLY A 327 -19.71 -17.18 1.74
N SER A 328 -20.26 -17.69 0.64
CA SER A 328 -21.35 -18.67 0.66
C SER A 328 -20.85 -20.09 0.94
N PRO A 329 -21.43 -20.80 1.93
CA PRO A 329 -21.11 -22.20 2.21
C PRO A 329 -21.56 -23.18 1.10
N GLU A 330 -22.40 -22.73 0.16
CA GLU A 330 -22.87 -23.55 -0.96
C GLU A 330 -21.82 -23.76 -2.06
N ILE A 331 -20.79 -22.91 -2.08
CA ILE A 331 -19.69 -23.01 -3.03
C ILE A 331 -18.56 -23.81 -2.37
N ALA A 332 -18.39 -25.05 -2.82
CA ALA A 332 -17.32 -25.91 -2.34
C ALA A 332 -15.94 -25.28 -2.63
N LEU A 333 -15.08 -25.26 -1.62
CA LEU A 333 -13.70 -24.82 -1.75
C LEU A 333 -12.90 -25.86 -2.57
N GLY A 334 -12.03 -25.38 -3.45
CA GLY A 334 -11.19 -26.21 -4.30
C GLY A 334 -10.18 -25.39 -5.08
N ALA A 335 -9.75 -25.88 -6.24
CA ALA A 335 -8.88 -25.12 -7.14
C ALA A 335 -9.51 -23.74 -7.45
N PRO A 336 -8.71 -22.65 -7.43
CA PRO A 336 -7.24 -22.62 -7.38
C PRO A 336 -6.63 -22.60 -5.96
N ILE A 337 -7.39 -22.78 -4.88
CA ILE A 337 -6.88 -22.79 -3.50
C ILE A 337 -6.44 -24.21 -3.14
N VAL A 338 -5.24 -24.60 -3.61
CA VAL A 338 -4.67 -25.94 -3.49
C VAL A 338 -3.17 -25.89 -3.26
N ALA A 339 -2.61 -27.00 -2.76
CA ALA A 339 -1.19 -27.11 -2.40
C ALA A 339 -0.25 -26.82 -3.58
N ASP A 340 -0.63 -27.21 -4.80
CA ASP A 340 0.16 -26.96 -6.02
C ASP A 340 0.34 -25.45 -6.30
N ASN A 341 -0.57 -24.60 -5.81
CA ASN A 341 -0.46 -23.15 -5.90
C ASN A 341 0.18 -22.51 -4.65
N GLY A 342 0.74 -23.33 -3.76
CA GLY A 342 1.34 -22.89 -2.50
C GLY A 342 0.32 -22.55 -1.40
N LEU A 343 -0.93 -22.99 -1.53
CA LEU A 343 -2.04 -22.68 -0.62
C LEU A 343 -2.60 -23.94 0.05
N ASP A 344 -3.22 -23.81 1.22
CA ASP A 344 -3.88 -24.94 1.91
C ASP A 344 -5.36 -24.63 2.18
N PRO A 345 -6.31 -25.30 1.49
CA PRO A 345 -7.74 -25.07 1.71
C PRO A 345 -8.21 -25.42 3.13
N LYS A 346 -7.46 -26.25 3.88
CA LYS A 346 -7.78 -26.64 5.26
C LYS A 346 -7.25 -25.68 6.32
N LYS A 347 -6.40 -24.72 5.95
CA LYS A 347 -5.86 -23.67 6.83
C LYS A 347 -6.60 -22.34 6.62
N PRO A 348 -6.53 -21.38 7.56
CA PRO A 348 -5.92 -21.47 8.88
C PRO A 348 -6.70 -22.39 9.84
N ALA A 349 -5.99 -22.99 10.80
CA ALA A 349 -6.62 -23.82 11.84
C ALA A 349 -7.20 -22.98 12.99
N THR A 350 -6.61 -21.81 13.25
CA THR A 350 -6.99 -20.89 14.32
C THR A 350 -7.33 -19.53 13.71
N VAL A 351 -8.53 -19.03 14.03
CA VAL A 351 -9.00 -17.71 13.62
C VAL A 351 -8.96 -16.77 14.82
N LEU A 352 -8.29 -15.63 14.66
CA LEU A 352 -8.19 -14.60 15.69
C LEU A 352 -9.46 -13.73 15.69
N GLU A 353 -9.95 -13.37 16.87
CA GLU A 353 -11.07 -12.44 17.01
C GLU A 353 -10.66 -11.04 16.55
N VAL A 354 -11.51 -10.38 15.75
CA VAL A 354 -11.35 -8.95 15.43
C VAL A 354 -11.53 -8.15 16.73
N PRO A 355 -10.50 -7.39 17.19
CA PRO A 355 -10.61 -6.64 18.44
C PRO A 355 -11.71 -5.58 18.40
N ARG A 356 -12.14 -5.13 19.58
CA ARG A 356 -13.10 -4.03 19.70
C ARG A 356 -12.56 -2.73 19.07
N PRO A 357 -13.44 -1.83 18.58
CA PRO A 357 -13.02 -0.60 17.89
C PRO A 357 -12.01 0.23 18.70
N THR A 358 -12.25 0.39 20.01
CA THR A 358 -11.35 1.13 20.92
C THR A 358 -9.98 0.47 21.09
N THR A 359 -9.91 -0.86 20.99
CA THR A 359 -8.64 -1.60 21.02
C THR A 359 -7.91 -1.48 19.68
N VAL A 360 -8.62 -1.51 18.54
CA VAL A 360 -8.03 -1.27 17.22
C VAL A 360 -7.44 0.14 17.11
N ALA A 361 -8.17 1.17 17.54
CA ALA A 361 -7.68 2.55 17.57
C ALA A 361 -6.41 2.66 18.43
N ARG A 362 -6.40 2.04 19.62
CA ARG A 362 -5.21 2.03 20.48
C ARG A 362 -4.02 1.27 19.88
N ILE A 363 -4.26 0.22 19.10
CA ILE A 363 -3.20 -0.49 18.36
C ILE A 363 -2.56 0.46 17.33
N LEU A 364 -3.36 1.23 16.60
CA LEU A 364 -2.86 2.22 15.63
C LEU A 364 -2.06 3.34 16.33
N ASP A 365 -2.54 3.86 17.47
CA ASP A 365 -1.82 4.87 18.26
C ASP A 365 -0.45 4.36 18.75
N LEU A 366 -0.37 3.09 19.16
CA LEU A 366 0.87 2.47 19.62
C LEU A 366 1.81 2.12 18.46
N TRP A 367 1.26 1.82 17.29
CA TRP A 367 2.05 1.61 16.09
C TRP A 367 2.83 2.88 15.72
N GLU A 368 2.21 4.06 15.78
CA GLU A 368 2.92 5.34 15.55
C GLU A 368 4.11 5.57 16.50
N GLN A 369 4.07 4.99 17.70
CA GLN A 369 5.14 5.08 18.69
C GLN A 369 6.26 4.07 18.44
N THR A 370 5.94 2.92 17.85
CA THR A 370 6.83 1.76 17.72
C THR A 370 7.38 1.56 16.31
N ARG A 371 6.76 2.19 15.30
CA ARG A 371 7.19 2.11 13.90
C ARG A 371 8.64 2.52 13.73
N LYS A 372 9.30 1.93 12.73
CA LYS A 372 10.66 2.32 12.36
C LYS A 372 10.66 3.77 11.86
N ARG A 373 11.42 4.64 12.51
CA ARG A 373 11.46 6.07 12.16
C ARG A 373 12.07 6.28 10.79
N ALA A 374 11.64 7.34 10.12
CA ALA A 374 12.10 7.63 8.77
C ALA A 374 13.21 8.69 8.77
N ARG A 375 14.03 8.64 7.73
CA ARG A 375 14.98 9.68 7.33
C ARG A 375 14.74 9.96 5.86
N VAL A 376 14.04 11.07 5.59
CA VAL A 376 13.52 11.41 4.28
C VAL A 376 14.16 12.69 3.76
N LEU A 377 14.65 12.65 2.53
CA LEU A 377 15.00 13.84 1.75
C LEU A 377 13.93 14.07 0.69
N LEU A 378 13.29 15.23 0.71
CA LEU A 378 12.47 15.69 -0.42
C LEU A 378 13.41 16.28 -1.47
N LEU A 379 13.42 15.71 -2.68
CA LEU A 379 14.17 16.19 -3.84
C LEU A 379 13.19 16.73 -4.87
N LEU A 380 13.10 18.04 -4.99
CA LEU A 380 12.08 18.69 -5.82
C LEU A 380 12.68 19.26 -7.10
N ASP A 381 12.06 18.92 -8.21
CA ASP A 381 12.26 19.58 -9.48
C ASP A 381 11.68 20.99 -9.44
N VAL A 382 12.51 22.00 -9.72
CA VAL A 382 12.08 23.40 -9.90
C VAL A 382 12.44 23.91 -11.28
N SER A 383 12.59 23.03 -12.27
CA SER A 383 12.83 23.38 -13.67
C SER A 383 11.67 24.16 -14.30
N GLY A 384 11.91 24.72 -15.49
CA GLY A 384 10.94 25.50 -16.24
C GLY A 384 9.65 24.73 -16.58
N SER A 385 9.72 23.41 -16.80
CA SER A 385 8.54 22.59 -17.09
C SER A 385 7.56 22.52 -15.90
N MET A 386 8.05 22.73 -14.68
CA MET A 386 7.23 22.85 -13.47
C MET A 386 6.42 24.16 -13.43
N GLY A 387 6.71 25.11 -14.33
CA GLY A 387 5.93 26.32 -14.55
C GLY A 387 4.71 26.16 -15.46
N ASP A 388 4.51 24.97 -16.05
CA ASP A 388 3.34 24.71 -16.89
C ASP A 388 2.03 24.83 -16.10
N ASN A 389 1.02 25.44 -16.70
CA ASN A 389 -0.30 25.58 -16.08
C ASN A 389 -1.06 24.25 -16.09
N VAL A 390 -1.65 23.90 -14.93
CA VAL A 390 -2.54 22.74 -14.78
C VAL A 390 -4.00 23.17 -14.87
N THR A 391 -4.36 24.22 -14.12
CA THR A 391 -5.64 24.92 -14.18
C THR A 391 -5.39 26.40 -14.41
N ARG A 392 -6.46 27.21 -14.57
CA ARG A 392 -6.31 28.66 -14.75
C ARG A 392 -5.71 29.29 -13.50
N GLY A 393 -4.42 29.61 -13.55
CA GLY A 393 -3.70 30.33 -12.50
C GLY A 393 -2.96 29.46 -11.48
N GLN A 394 -2.85 28.14 -11.70
CA GLN A 394 -2.03 27.26 -10.88
C GLN A 394 -1.05 26.47 -11.75
N THR A 395 0.24 26.53 -11.41
CA THR A 395 1.29 25.76 -12.07
C THR A 395 1.43 24.36 -11.47
N LYS A 396 2.16 23.47 -12.16
CA LYS A 396 2.57 22.17 -11.62
C LYS A 396 3.30 22.32 -10.27
N LEU A 397 4.20 23.30 -10.18
CA LEU A 397 4.94 23.59 -8.96
C LEU A 397 4.03 24.07 -7.82
N ASP A 398 2.96 24.82 -8.10
CA ASP A 398 2.06 25.30 -7.05
C ASP A 398 1.29 24.15 -6.39
N LEU A 399 0.77 23.22 -7.18
CA LEU A 399 0.12 22.01 -6.67
C LEU A 399 1.12 21.08 -5.95
N ALA A 400 2.37 21.03 -6.41
CA ALA A 400 3.44 20.32 -5.70
C ALA A 400 3.72 20.93 -4.31
N LYS A 401 3.77 22.27 -4.21
CA LYS A 401 3.94 22.96 -2.92
C LYS A 401 2.79 22.65 -1.96
N GLU A 402 1.55 22.64 -2.45
CA GLU A 402 0.36 22.28 -1.68
C GLU A 402 0.46 20.85 -1.15
N ALA A 403 0.74 19.88 -2.03
CA ALA A 403 0.90 18.47 -1.64
C ALA A 403 1.97 18.26 -0.57
N ILE A 404 3.12 18.92 -0.71
CA ILE A 404 4.19 18.85 0.29
C ILE A 404 3.72 19.48 1.60
N THR A 405 3.14 20.68 1.54
CA THR A 405 2.66 21.44 2.71
C THR A 405 1.66 20.66 3.54
N GLU A 406 0.74 19.95 2.90
CA GLU A 406 -0.21 19.06 3.56
C GLU A 406 0.46 17.79 4.11
N GLY A 407 1.33 17.17 3.32
CA GLY A 407 2.01 15.94 3.68
C GLY A 407 3.01 16.09 4.84
N LEU A 408 3.52 17.30 5.11
CA LEU A 408 4.41 17.57 6.24
C LEU A 408 3.82 17.16 7.59
N SER A 409 2.48 17.21 7.75
CA SER A 409 1.78 16.81 8.98
C SER A 409 1.91 15.32 9.32
N ARG A 410 2.35 14.48 8.38
CA ARG A 410 2.54 13.04 8.58
C ARG A 410 3.89 12.70 9.21
N PHE A 411 4.85 13.63 9.17
CA PHE A 411 6.11 13.45 9.89
C PHE A 411 5.94 13.79 11.36
N THR A 412 6.44 12.91 12.21
CA THR A 412 6.33 13.01 13.67
C THR A 412 7.67 13.40 14.29
N ALA A 413 7.66 13.82 15.55
CA ALA A 413 8.90 14.02 16.30
C ALA A 413 9.71 12.71 16.33
N GLY A 414 11.00 12.80 16.01
CA GLY A 414 11.86 11.63 15.88
C GLY A 414 11.98 11.08 14.45
N ASP A 415 11.16 11.50 13.48
CA ASP A 415 11.50 11.36 12.06
C ASP A 415 12.53 12.42 11.65
N GLN A 416 13.24 12.18 10.56
CA GLN A 416 14.16 13.15 9.97
C GLN A 416 13.70 13.58 8.58
N LEU A 417 13.74 14.88 8.33
CA LEU A 417 13.28 15.50 7.09
C LEU A 417 14.28 16.56 6.62
N GLY A 418 14.61 16.54 5.33
CA GLY A 418 15.36 17.60 4.65
C GLY A 418 14.75 17.95 3.29
N LEU A 419 15.24 19.02 2.68
CA LEU A 419 14.75 19.58 1.42
C LEU A 419 15.90 19.98 0.50
N TRP A 420 15.96 19.35 -0.66
CA TRP A 420 16.82 19.74 -1.78
C TRP A 420 15.95 20.11 -2.99
N VAL A 421 16.41 21.07 -3.77
CA VAL A 421 15.81 21.44 -5.06
C VAL A 421 16.83 21.27 -6.17
N PHE A 422 16.38 21.04 -7.40
CA PHE A 422 17.27 20.92 -8.54
C PHE A 422 16.72 21.60 -9.81
N THR A 423 17.66 22.18 -10.55
CA THR A 423 17.49 22.82 -11.87
C THR A 423 18.90 23.11 -12.41
N THR A 424 19.08 23.25 -13.72
CA THR A 424 20.41 23.60 -14.26
C THR A 424 20.81 25.01 -13.85
N ASP A 425 22.12 25.28 -13.84
CA ASP A 425 22.65 26.65 -13.79
C ASP A 425 22.19 27.48 -12.58
N LEU A 426 22.07 26.85 -11.40
CA LEU A 426 21.94 27.57 -10.13
C LEU A 426 23.19 28.41 -9.87
N THR A 427 23.10 29.35 -8.92
CA THR A 427 24.22 30.21 -8.52
C THR A 427 25.50 29.39 -8.30
N GLY A 428 26.56 29.74 -9.03
CA GLY A 428 27.84 29.01 -9.00
C GLY A 428 27.94 27.82 -9.97
N GLY A 429 26.96 27.63 -10.86
CA GLY A 429 26.92 26.54 -11.84
C GLY A 429 26.48 25.19 -11.26
N ALA A 430 25.92 25.19 -10.05
CA ALA A 430 25.40 24.00 -9.41
C ALA A 430 24.08 23.54 -10.05
N ASP A 431 23.80 22.24 -9.95
CA ASP A 431 22.59 21.63 -10.52
C ASP A 431 21.54 21.26 -9.47
N TYR A 432 21.89 21.44 -8.20
CA TYR A 432 21.02 21.22 -7.05
C TYR A 432 21.46 22.12 -5.89
N LEU A 433 20.53 22.36 -4.97
CA LEU A 433 20.76 23.16 -3.77
C LEU A 433 20.09 22.50 -2.57
N GLU A 434 20.85 22.32 -1.50
CA GLU A 434 20.32 22.00 -0.17
C GLU A 434 19.69 23.26 0.44
N LEU A 435 18.37 23.24 0.63
CA LEU A 435 17.64 24.34 1.26
C LEU A 435 17.43 24.12 2.76
N VAL A 436 17.24 22.86 3.15
CA VAL A 436 17.10 22.42 4.53
C VAL A 436 17.89 21.12 4.70
N PRO A 437 18.93 21.09 5.55
CA PRO A 437 19.65 19.86 5.87
C PRO A 437 18.70 18.82 6.49
N VAL A 438 18.97 17.54 6.28
CA VAL A 438 18.19 16.47 6.90
C VAL A 438 18.39 16.50 8.42
N GLY A 439 17.33 16.78 9.16
CA GLY A 439 17.33 16.88 10.63
C GLY A 439 15.97 16.54 11.22
N ASP A 440 15.80 16.68 12.54
CA ASP A 440 14.56 16.31 13.23
C ASP A 440 13.35 17.07 12.67
N ALA A 441 12.33 16.31 12.24
CA ALA A 441 11.14 16.83 11.57
C ALA A 441 10.34 17.80 12.44
N GLY A 442 10.40 17.70 13.77
CA GLY A 442 9.79 18.67 14.68
C GLY A 442 10.37 20.08 14.55
N SER A 443 11.61 20.20 14.04
CA SER A 443 12.28 21.48 13.79
C SER A 443 12.38 21.84 12.30
N THR A 444 12.53 20.85 11.42
CA THR A 444 12.76 21.09 9.99
C THR A 444 11.46 21.25 9.21
N SER A 445 10.33 20.70 9.66
CA SER A 445 9.06 20.77 8.89
C SER A 445 8.62 22.20 8.61
N GLU A 446 8.70 23.11 9.59
CA GLU A 446 8.34 24.53 9.36
C GLU A 446 9.37 25.25 8.48
N GLN A 447 10.65 24.87 8.54
CA GLN A 447 11.66 25.39 7.62
C GLN A 447 11.39 24.93 6.18
N VAL A 448 11.05 23.66 6.00
CA VAL A 448 10.66 23.09 4.70
C VAL A 448 9.43 23.81 4.17
N ARG A 449 8.38 24.00 4.99
CA ARG A 449 7.17 24.74 4.63
C ARG A 449 7.50 26.15 4.12
N GLY A 450 8.31 26.90 4.87
CA GLY A 450 8.72 28.26 4.49
C GLY A 450 9.55 28.32 3.21
N ARG A 451 10.46 27.36 3.00
CA ARG A 451 11.28 27.28 1.78
C ARG A 451 10.47 26.89 0.56
N VAL A 452 9.58 25.90 0.69
CA VAL A 452 8.70 25.41 -0.38
C VAL A 452 7.76 26.51 -0.88
N ALA A 453 7.19 27.32 0.02
CA ALA A 453 6.32 28.43 -0.34
C ALA A 453 6.98 29.44 -1.29
N GLY A 454 8.29 29.66 -1.15
CA GLY A 454 9.06 30.61 -1.95
C GLY A 454 9.64 30.07 -3.26
N LEU A 455 9.41 28.79 -3.60
CA LEU A 455 9.99 28.20 -4.81
C LEU A 455 9.34 28.78 -6.07
N THR A 456 10.15 28.96 -7.11
CA THR A 456 9.69 29.37 -8.44
C THR A 456 10.31 28.47 -9.50
N PRO A 457 9.65 28.23 -10.65
CA PRO A 457 10.26 27.53 -11.77
C PRO A 457 11.48 28.29 -12.29
N LEU A 458 12.51 27.57 -12.72
CA LEU A 458 13.80 28.10 -13.14
C LEU A 458 14.22 27.53 -14.52
N ASN A 459 15.43 26.98 -14.63
CA ASN A 459 16.11 26.64 -15.88
C ASN A 459 15.75 25.20 -16.33
N GLY A 460 16.72 24.41 -16.81
CA GLY A 460 16.51 23.05 -17.26
C GLY A 460 16.47 22.02 -16.13
N THR A 461 16.35 20.74 -16.53
CA THR A 461 16.15 19.60 -15.64
C THR A 461 17.38 18.66 -15.58
N PRO A 462 18.32 18.81 -14.62
CA PRO A 462 19.50 17.95 -14.45
C PRO A 462 19.20 16.70 -13.61
N LEU A 463 18.15 15.98 -13.99
CA LEU A 463 17.57 14.88 -13.21
C LEU A 463 18.62 13.85 -12.77
N TYR A 464 19.50 13.41 -13.66
CA TYR A 464 20.43 12.32 -13.37
C TYR A 464 21.52 12.74 -12.38
N SER A 465 22.12 13.91 -12.61
CA SER A 465 23.14 14.48 -11.71
C SER A 465 22.58 14.76 -10.32
N ALA A 466 21.39 15.39 -10.25
CA ALA A 466 20.74 15.72 -8.98
C ALA A 466 20.33 14.46 -8.20
N THR A 467 19.75 13.47 -8.89
CA THR A 467 19.34 12.19 -8.27
C THR A 467 20.55 11.45 -7.67
N LEU A 468 21.65 11.36 -8.43
CA LEU A 468 22.86 10.71 -7.95
C LEU A 468 23.49 11.45 -6.75
N ALA A 469 23.52 12.78 -6.80
CA ALA A 469 24.05 13.60 -5.72
C ALA A 469 23.23 13.43 -4.43
N ALA A 470 21.90 13.50 -4.52
CA ALA A 470 21.00 13.29 -3.40
C ALA A 470 21.14 11.89 -2.79
N HIS A 471 21.23 10.87 -3.64
CA HIS A 471 21.46 9.49 -3.21
C HIS A 471 22.78 9.35 -2.43
N ARG A 472 23.88 9.89 -2.96
CA ARG A 472 25.18 9.89 -2.27
C ARG A 472 25.16 10.68 -0.95
N GLY A 473 24.49 11.84 -0.93
CA GLY A 473 24.32 12.64 0.29
C GLY A 473 23.54 11.90 1.37
N MET A 474 22.46 11.23 1.00
CA MET A 474 21.70 10.39 1.93
C MET A 474 22.51 9.18 2.40
N GLN A 475 23.34 8.58 1.55
CA GLN A 475 24.21 7.47 1.91
C GLN A 475 25.32 7.86 2.89
N GLY A 476 25.92 9.05 2.72
CA GLY A 476 26.93 9.55 3.66
C GLY A 476 26.41 9.71 5.09
N GLY A 477 25.11 9.92 5.26
CA GLY A 477 24.42 9.97 6.55
C GLY A 477 23.50 8.79 6.81
N TYR A 478 23.78 7.60 6.24
CA TYR A 478 22.94 6.42 6.40
C TYR A 478 22.79 6.02 7.88
N ASP A 479 21.54 5.78 8.29
CA ASP A 479 21.21 5.29 9.64
C ASP A 479 20.51 3.92 9.55
N PRO A 480 21.13 2.80 10.00
CA PRO A 480 20.54 1.47 9.92
C PRO A 480 19.26 1.30 10.77
N GLN A 481 19.05 2.18 11.77
CA GLN A 481 17.86 2.17 12.61
C GLN A 481 16.67 2.89 11.97
N ARG A 482 16.85 3.50 10.78
CA ARG A 482 15.83 4.28 10.10
C ARG A 482 15.51 3.76 8.70
N ILE A 483 14.31 4.09 8.22
CA ILE A 483 13.99 3.97 6.80
C ILE A 483 14.66 5.16 6.09
N ASN A 484 15.67 4.89 5.25
CA ASN A 484 16.38 5.94 4.51
C ASN A 484 15.76 6.08 3.12
N ALA A 485 15.20 7.25 2.82
CA ALA A 485 14.44 7.46 1.59
C ALA A 485 14.61 8.85 0.98
N ILE A 486 14.46 8.91 -0.34
CA ILE A 486 14.36 10.13 -1.13
C ILE A 486 12.99 10.12 -1.79
N VAL A 487 12.21 11.16 -1.57
CA VAL A 487 10.98 11.42 -2.34
C VAL A 487 11.35 12.37 -3.47
N LEU A 488 11.38 11.85 -4.69
CA LEU A 488 11.75 12.62 -5.88
C LEU A 488 10.48 13.10 -6.59
N LEU A 489 10.28 14.41 -6.66
CA LEU A 489 9.17 14.99 -7.41
C LEU A 489 9.70 15.58 -8.72
N SER A 490 9.29 15.03 -9.87
CA SER A 490 9.76 15.49 -11.19
C SER A 490 8.83 15.05 -12.31
N ASP A 491 8.90 15.70 -13.46
CA ASP A 491 8.29 15.20 -14.69
C ASP A 491 9.14 14.10 -15.36
N GLY A 492 10.34 13.79 -14.85
CA GLY A 492 11.15 12.66 -15.30
C GLY A 492 12.03 12.92 -16.52
N ARG A 493 11.97 14.11 -17.14
CA ARG A 493 12.84 14.44 -18.27
C ARG A 493 14.23 14.86 -17.77
N ASN A 494 15.26 14.43 -18.49
CA ASN A 494 16.62 14.94 -18.28
C ASN A 494 16.97 15.85 -19.45
N GLU A 495 17.14 17.13 -19.18
CA GLU A 495 17.43 18.18 -20.18
C GLU A 495 18.88 18.68 -20.10
N ASP A 496 19.66 18.14 -19.18
CA ASP A 496 21.07 18.49 -19.02
C ASP A 496 21.95 17.75 -20.03
N ARG A 497 22.46 18.50 -21.01
CA ARG A 497 23.38 17.99 -22.04
C ARG A 497 24.76 17.62 -21.52
N ARG A 498 25.14 18.04 -20.29
CA ARG A 498 26.42 17.68 -19.67
C ARG A 498 26.39 16.25 -19.13
N ASN A 499 25.20 15.70 -18.85
CA ASN A 499 25.03 14.34 -18.34
C ASN A 499 23.67 13.75 -18.77
N ASP A 500 23.71 12.89 -19.79
CA ASP A 500 22.58 12.09 -20.28
C ASP A 500 22.75 10.58 -19.99
N ASP A 501 23.73 10.21 -19.17
CA ASP A 501 24.07 8.81 -18.88
C ASP A 501 23.12 8.17 -17.85
N ARG A 502 21.92 7.83 -18.32
CA ARG A 502 20.94 7.07 -17.55
C ARG A 502 21.48 5.70 -17.11
N ALA A 503 22.26 5.03 -17.95
CA ALA A 503 22.76 3.69 -17.65
C ALA A 503 23.74 3.72 -16.47
N GLY A 504 24.68 4.67 -16.47
CA GLY A 504 25.61 4.90 -15.38
C GLY A 504 24.92 5.33 -14.07
N LEU A 505 23.86 6.14 -14.16
CA LEU A 505 23.01 6.44 -12.99
C LEU A 505 22.43 5.15 -12.39
N LEU A 506 21.71 4.36 -13.19
CA LEU A 506 21.02 3.15 -12.72
C LEU A 506 22.00 2.11 -12.16
N GLN A 507 23.18 1.98 -12.78
CA GLN A 507 24.25 1.13 -12.27
C GLN A 507 24.76 1.62 -10.90
N SER A 508 25.01 2.93 -10.76
CA SER A 508 25.47 3.53 -9.51
C SER A 508 24.46 3.34 -8.37
N LEU A 509 23.17 3.57 -8.65
CA LEU A 509 22.09 3.36 -7.69
C LEU A 509 22.00 1.89 -7.26
N GLY A 510 21.99 0.96 -8.22
CA GLY A 510 21.86 -0.46 -7.95
C GLY A 510 23.04 -1.09 -7.21
N THR A 511 24.26 -0.61 -7.46
CA THR A 511 25.48 -1.13 -6.80
C THR A 511 25.42 -0.84 -5.31
N THR A 512 25.10 0.40 -4.92
CA THR A 512 25.11 0.77 -3.51
C THR A 512 23.96 0.14 -2.73
N THR A 513 22.79 -0.08 -3.34
CA THR A 513 21.71 -0.82 -2.67
C THR A 513 22.08 -2.27 -2.39
N LYS A 514 22.89 -2.90 -3.24
CA LYS A 514 23.14 -4.35 -3.22
C LYS A 514 24.44 -4.76 -2.54
N GLU A 515 25.48 -3.95 -2.64
CA GLU A 515 26.83 -4.33 -2.18
C GLU A 515 27.23 -3.66 -0.86
N THR A 516 26.85 -2.40 -0.61
CA THR A 516 27.36 -1.65 0.55
C THR A 516 26.50 -1.76 1.80
N GLN A 517 25.37 -2.49 1.74
CA GLN A 517 24.39 -2.62 2.84
C GLN A 517 23.86 -1.28 3.40
N THR A 518 23.95 -0.20 2.62
CA THR A 518 23.43 1.14 2.97
C THR A 518 22.26 1.55 2.05
N PRO A 519 21.14 0.80 2.05
CA PRO A 519 20.05 1.02 1.10
C PRO A 519 19.38 2.38 1.33
N VAL A 520 19.41 3.22 0.30
CA VAL A 520 18.62 4.45 0.21
C VAL A 520 17.61 4.27 -0.91
N ARG A 521 16.32 4.30 -0.56
CA ARG A 521 15.23 4.10 -1.52
C ARG A 521 14.83 5.40 -2.17
N ILE A 522 14.65 5.42 -3.48
CA ILE A 522 14.16 6.59 -4.19
C ILE A 522 12.73 6.30 -4.62
N PHE A 523 11.78 7.09 -4.14
CA PHE A 523 10.36 7.02 -4.49
C PHE A 523 10.00 8.20 -5.38
N PRO A 524 10.06 8.05 -6.71
CA PRO A 524 9.71 9.12 -7.61
C PRO A 524 8.19 9.26 -7.74
N ILE A 525 7.75 10.51 -7.83
CA ILE A 525 6.38 10.88 -8.14
C ILE A 525 6.42 11.55 -9.52
N SER A 526 5.86 10.89 -10.53
CA SER A 526 5.82 11.43 -11.89
C SER A 526 4.75 12.51 -11.99
N TYR A 527 5.15 13.73 -12.31
CA TYR A 527 4.25 14.87 -12.29
C TYR A 527 3.80 15.30 -13.69
N GLY A 528 2.48 15.22 -13.93
CA GLY A 528 1.83 15.72 -15.14
C GLY A 528 1.81 14.75 -16.32
N LYS A 529 0.91 15.00 -17.27
CA LYS A 529 0.58 14.10 -18.40
C LYS A 529 1.76 13.75 -19.33
N ASP A 530 2.75 14.63 -19.40
CA ASP A 530 3.90 14.53 -20.31
C ASP A 530 5.14 13.94 -19.62
N ALA A 531 4.96 13.41 -18.39
CA ALA A 531 6.02 12.88 -17.58
C ALA A 531 6.63 11.60 -18.18
N ASP A 532 7.96 11.49 -18.10
CA ASP A 532 8.70 10.27 -18.45
C ASP A 532 8.65 9.26 -17.29
N LEU A 533 7.46 8.69 -17.11
CA LEU A 533 7.21 7.63 -16.14
C LEU A 533 8.14 6.42 -16.33
N PRO A 534 8.48 5.95 -17.55
CA PRO A 534 9.46 4.88 -17.74
C PRO A 534 10.86 5.18 -17.15
N THR A 535 11.35 6.41 -17.30
CA THR A 535 12.63 6.84 -16.71
C THR A 535 12.56 6.85 -15.19
N LEU A 536 11.54 7.50 -14.61
CA LEU A 536 11.35 7.53 -13.16
C LEU A 536 11.15 6.14 -12.56
N ARG A 537 10.38 5.27 -13.23
CA ARG A 537 10.23 3.87 -12.85
C ARG A 537 11.57 3.17 -12.74
N SER A 538 12.46 3.37 -13.72
CA SER A 538 13.77 2.72 -13.69
C SER A 538 14.63 3.17 -12.51
N ILE A 539 14.56 4.45 -12.13
CA ILE A 539 15.25 4.98 -10.94
C ILE A 539 14.71 4.31 -9.66
N ALA A 540 13.39 4.22 -9.52
CA ALA A 540 12.77 3.55 -8.38
C ALA A 540 13.19 2.08 -8.29
N GLU A 541 13.13 1.36 -9.42
CA GLU A 541 13.49 -0.05 -9.50
C GLU A 541 14.97 -0.32 -9.22
N ALA A 542 15.87 0.61 -9.56
CA ALA A 542 17.29 0.48 -9.26
C ALA A 542 17.58 0.53 -7.74
N THR A 543 16.68 1.12 -6.96
CA THR A 543 16.81 1.26 -5.50
C THR A 543 15.79 0.43 -4.72
N ASP A 544 15.19 -0.59 -5.34
CA ASP A 544 14.21 -1.50 -4.72
C ASP A 544 12.94 -0.79 -4.19
N ALA A 545 12.58 0.33 -4.79
CA ALA A 545 11.45 1.19 -4.43
C ALA A 545 10.32 1.13 -5.49
N ALA A 546 9.34 2.02 -5.35
CA ALA A 546 8.20 2.13 -6.26
C ALA A 546 8.07 3.54 -6.83
N VAL A 547 7.55 3.63 -8.06
CA VAL A 547 7.18 4.88 -8.69
C VAL A 547 5.70 5.14 -8.50
N TYR A 548 5.37 6.41 -8.27
CA TYR A 548 4.01 6.86 -8.07
C TYR A 548 3.58 7.77 -9.23
N ASP A 549 2.42 7.47 -9.79
CA ASP A 549 1.92 8.14 -10.98
C ASP A 549 0.93 9.25 -10.61
N ALA A 550 1.36 10.51 -10.77
CA ALA A 550 0.54 11.72 -10.69
C ALA A 550 0.41 12.39 -12.07
N SER A 551 0.23 11.60 -13.13
CA SER A 551 -0.01 12.10 -14.50
C SER A 551 -1.24 13.00 -14.57
N ASP A 552 -2.25 12.73 -13.74
CA ASP A 552 -3.27 13.72 -13.40
C ASP A 552 -2.75 14.61 -12.26
N ALA A 553 -2.33 15.82 -12.61
CA ALA A 553 -1.76 16.78 -11.68
C ALA A 553 -2.71 17.15 -10.53
N GLY A 554 -4.03 17.03 -10.70
CA GLY A 554 -5.00 17.21 -9.61
C GLY A 554 -4.91 16.13 -8.53
N THR A 555 -4.27 15.00 -8.81
CA THR A 555 -4.12 13.88 -7.86
C THR A 555 -2.85 13.94 -7.02
N ILE A 556 -1.99 14.96 -7.22
CA ILE A 556 -0.66 14.97 -6.59
C ILE A 556 -0.73 14.91 -5.07
N VAL A 557 -1.68 15.60 -4.44
CA VAL A 557 -1.84 15.60 -2.98
C VAL A 557 -2.04 14.17 -2.47
N LYS A 558 -2.97 13.43 -3.08
CA LYS A 558 -3.24 12.03 -2.77
C LYS A 558 -2.03 11.14 -3.01
N VAL A 559 -1.33 11.35 -4.13
CA VAL A 559 -0.15 10.56 -4.48
C VAL A 559 1.00 10.80 -3.50
N PHE A 560 1.25 12.06 -3.14
CA PHE A 560 2.26 12.42 -2.16
C PHE A 560 1.97 11.81 -0.79
N GLN A 561 0.71 11.86 -0.34
CA GLN A 561 0.28 11.19 0.89
C GLN A 561 0.51 9.68 0.84
N ALA A 562 0.23 9.03 -0.30
CA ALA A 562 0.54 7.61 -0.48
C ALA A 562 2.03 7.33 -0.39
N VAL A 563 2.90 8.18 -0.95
CA VAL A 563 4.35 8.02 -0.83
C VAL A 563 4.82 8.17 0.61
N VAL A 564 4.35 9.21 1.31
CA VAL A 564 4.73 9.45 2.70
C VAL A 564 4.24 8.32 3.63
N SER A 565 3.16 7.61 3.27
CA SER A 565 2.69 6.45 4.03
C SER A 565 3.65 5.25 4.06
N ASN A 566 4.69 5.25 3.22
CA ASN A 566 5.74 4.23 3.24
C ASN A 566 6.72 4.38 4.43
N PHE A 567 6.58 5.46 5.21
CA PHE A 567 7.54 5.91 6.21
C PHE A 567 6.96 5.93 7.62
#